data_AF-A0A2E0KID9-F1
#
_entry.id   AF-A0A2E0KID9-F1
#
_cell.length_a   1.000
_cell.length_b   1.000
_cell.length_c   1.000
_cell.angle_alpha   90.00
_cell.angle_beta   90.00
_cell.angle_gamma   90.00
#
_symmetry.space_group_name_H-M   'P 1'
#
loop_
_entity.id
_entity.type
_entity.pdbx_description
1 polymer ?
#
loop_
_entity_poly.entity_id
_entity_poly.type
_entity_poly.pdbx_seq_one_letter_code
_entity_poly.pdbx_strand_id
1 'polypeptide(L)'
;MLMSAKELHRFIDEVVRSHELATGLKGLATHEQIIAYGQSQGFDFTASDWSNLYDQDFLSQESAVQESVRQADPCHWSWAFRQLSCWRAMLMEGAGDGRS
;
A
#
# COMPACT_ATOMS: atom_id res chain seq x y z
N MET A 1 -5.90 22.45 -0.27
CA MET A 1 -5.15 21.18 -0.41
C MET A 1 -5.03 20.36 0.89
N LEU A 2 -5.49 20.85 2.06
CA LEU A 2 -5.43 20.06 3.31
C LEU A 2 -6.41 18.86 3.36
N MET A 3 -7.48 18.85 2.55
CA MET A 3 -8.48 17.76 2.55
C MET A 3 -7.96 16.48 1.91
N SER A 4 -7.16 16.58 0.84
CA SER A 4 -6.66 15.41 0.10
C SER A 4 -5.72 14.54 0.96
N ALA A 5 -4.83 15.17 1.72
CA ALA A 5 -3.96 14.47 2.66
C ALA A 5 -4.75 13.77 3.79
N LYS A 6 -5.90 14.33 4.20
CA LYS A 6 -6.74 13.72 5.23
C LYS A 6 -7.44 12.46 4.73
N GLU A 7 -7.99 12.48 3.51
CA GLU A 7 -8.65 11.31 2.93
C GLU A 7 -7.65 10.21 2.55
N LEU A 8 -6.44 10.55 2.11
CA LEU A 8 -5.37 9.57 1.91
C LEU A 8 -5.01 8.86 3.22
N HIS A 9 -4.77 9.60 4.32
CA HIS A 9 -4.49 8.98 5.61
C HIS A 9 -5.67 8.12 6.11
N ARG A 10 -6.91 8.61 5.92
CA ARG A 10 -8.10 7.84 6.26
C ARG A 10 -8.19 6.53 5.47
N PHE A 11 -7.90 6.54 4.18
CA PHE A 11 -7.83 5.33 3.35
C PHE A 11 -6.78 4.36 3.87
N ILE A 12 -5.57 4.83 4.15
CA ILE A 12 -4.46 4.02 4.66
C ILE A 12 -4.82 3.36 6.00
N ASP A 13 -5.39 4.13 6.93
CA ASP A 13 -5.83 3.64 8.23
C ASP A 13 -6.99 2.65 8.11
N GLU A 14 -7.95 2.90 7.21
CA GLU A 14 -9.12 2.04 7.03
C GLU A 14 -8.75 0.72 6.37
N VAL A 15 -7.74 0.69 5.48
CA VAL A 15 -7.17 -0.57 4.95
C VAL A 15 -6.63 -1.45 6.08
N VAL A 16 -6.07 -0.87 7.14
CA VAL A 16 -5.59 -1.62 8.31
C VAL A 16 -6.75 -2.14 9.18
N ARG A 17 -7.86 -1.40 9.26
CA ARG A 17 -8.99 -1.71 10.13
C ARG A 17 -10.06 -2.58 9.47
N SER A 18 -10.25 -2.46 8.16
CA SER A 18 -11.31 -3.11 7.40
C SER A 18 -10.75 -4.27 6.58
N HIS A 19 -11.19 -5.48 6.92
CA HIS A 19 -10.83 -6.69 6.17
C HIS A 19 -11.33 -6.66 4.72
N GLU A 20 -12.47 -6.00 4.47
CA GLU A 20 -13.01 -5.82 3.13
C GLU A 20 -12.08 -4.97 2.28
N LEU A 21 -11.65 -3.81 2.81
CA LEU A 21 -10.72 -2.93 2.10
C LEU A 21 -9.38 -3.63 1.84
N ALA A 22 -8.80 -4.27 2.86
CA ALA A 22 -7.57 -5.05 2.71
C ALA A 22 -7.74 -6.16 1.67
N THR A 23 -8.86 -6.86 1.64
CA THR A 23 -9.10 -7.91 0.64
C THR A 23 -9.15 -7.35 -0.78
N GLY A 24 -9.73 -6.17 -0.99
CA GLY A 24 -9.72 -5.51 -2.28
C GLY A 24 -8.34 -5.01 -2.75
N LEU A 25 -7.36 -4.91 -1.85
CA LEU A 25 -5.96 -4.65 -2.24
C LEU A 25 -5.28 -5.90 -2.84
N LYS A 26 -5.80 -7.10 -2.56
CA LYS A 26 -5.21 -8.34 -3.09
C LYS A 26 -5.38 -8.36 -4.61
N GLY A 27 -4.26 -8.54 -5.31
CA GLY A 27 -4.24 -8.60 -6.78
C GLY A 27 -4.12 -7.25 -7.47
N LEU A 28 -4.05 -6.14 -6.73
CA LEU A 28 -3.55 -4.88 -7.28
C LEU A 28 -2.04 -5.01 -7.48
N ALA A 29 -1.56 -4.61 -8.66
CA ALA A 29 -0.19 -4.78 -9.14
C ALA A 29 0.48 -3.45 -9.53
N THR A 30 -0.24 -2.32 -9.45
CA THR A 30 0.31 -0.99 -9.71
C THR A 30 -0.18 0.03 -8.68
N HIS A 31 0.60 1.11 -8.49
CA HIS A 31 0.16 2.22 -7.64
C HIS A 31 -1.10 2.90 -8.19
N GLU A 32 -1.23 2.99 -9.52
CA GLU A 32 -2.44 3.51 -10.17
C GLU A 32 -3.69 2.69 -9.81
N GLN A 33 -3.56 1.37 -9.73
CA GLN A 33 -4.65 0.49 -9.29
C GLN A 33 -5.01 0.71 -7.82
N ILE A 34 -4.04 0.94 -6.93
CA ILE A 34 -4.28 1.28 -5.52
C ILE A 34 -5.03 2.62 -5.42
N ILE A 35 -4.61 3.62 -6.19
CA ILE A 35 -5.23 4.94 -6.23
C ILE A 35 -6.67 4.84 -6.75
N ALA A 36 -6.88 4.19 -7.89
CA ALA A 36 -8.20 3.99 -8.48
C ALA A 36 -9.12 3.20 -7.54
N TYR A 37 -8.59 2.21 -6.84
CA TYR A 37 -9.33 1.46 -5.83
C TYR A 37 -9.77 2.37 -4.69
N GLY A 38 -8.87 3.13 -4.05
CA GLY A 38 -9.23 4.08 -2.99
C GLY A 38 -10.29 5.09 -3.43
N GLN A 39 -10.15 5.64 -4.64
CA GLN A 39 -11.15 6.55 -5.22
C GLN A 39 -12.51 5.88 -5.44
N SER A 40 -12.54 4.63 -5.90
CA SER A 40 -13.78 3.86 -6.06
C SER A 40 -14.50 3.55 -4.75
N GLN A 41 -13.76 3.53 -3.64
CA GLN A 41 -14.29 3.33 -2.29
C GLN A 41 -14.73 4.65 -1.64
N GLY A 42 -14.65 5.78 -2.36
CA GLY A 42 -15.12 7.09 -1.91
C GLY A 42 -14.07 7.93 -1.16
N PHE A 43 -12.79 7.55 -1.21
CA PHE A 43 -11.70 8.36 -0.66
C PHE A 43 -11.18 9.35 -1.73
N ASP A 44 -11.22 10.64 -1.41
CA ASP A 44 -10.82 11.71 -2.34
C ASP A 44 -9.35 12.10 -2.16
N PHE A 45 -8.44 11.42 -2.86
CA PHE A 45 -7.03 11.76 -2.93
C PHE A 45 -6.45 11.61 -4.35
N THR A 46 -5.35 12.31 -4.64
CA THR A 46 -4.72 12.31 -5.97
C THR A 46 -3.50 11.39 -6.04
N ALA A 47 -3.06 11.09 -7.27
CA ALA A 47 -1.81 10.37 -7.49
C ALA A 47 -0.59 11.10 -6.91
N SER A 48 -0.61 12.44 -6.89
CA SER A 48 0.45 13.24 -6.27
C SER A 48 0.48 13.10 -4.75
N ASP A 49 -0.69 13.04 -4.10
CA ASP A 49 -0.75 12.81 -2.64
C ASP A 49 -0.21 11.43 -2.29
N TRP A 50 -0.62 10.41 -3.06
CA TRP A 50 -0.11 9.05 -2.91
C TRP A 50 1.41 9.01 -3.10
N SER A 51 1.93 9.57 -4.18
CA SER A 51 3.37 9.51 -4.51
C SER A 51 4.21 10.20 -3.45
N ASN A 52 3.79 11.39 -2.98
CA ASN A 52 4.49 12.11 -1.92
C ASN A 52 4.56 11.31 -0.61
N LEU A 53 3.44 10.69 -0.20
CA LEU A 53 3.40 9.87 1.01
C LEU A 53 4.22 8.59 0.85
N TYR A 54 4.07 7.91 -0.30
CA TYR A 54 4.81 6.70 -0.60
C TYR A 54 6.32 6.97 -0.60
N ASP A 55 6.79 8.01 -1.28
CA ASP A 55 8.21 8.36 -1.33
C ASP A 55 8.75 8.69 0.06
N GLN A 56 7.99 9.43 0.87
CA GLN A 56 8.36 9.74 2.25
C GLN A 56 8.44 8.47 3.12
N ASP A 57 7.44 7.58 3.06
CA ASP A 57 7.46 6.29 3.77
C ASP A 57 8.64 5.44 3.32
N PHE A 58 8.80 5.26 2.00
CA PHE A 58 9.79 4.41 1.38
C PHE A 58 11.22 4.86 1.69
N LEU A 59 11.52 6.16 1.57
CA LEU A 59 12.84 6.72 1.86
C LEU A 59 13.18 6.67 3.36
N SER A 60 12.18 6.61 4.23
CA SER A 60 12.40 6.42 5.68
C SER A 60 12.74 4.98 6.06
N GLN A 61 12.56 4.01 5.16
CA GLN A 61 12.86 2.60 5.43
C GLN A 61 14.35 2.28 5.28
N GLU A 62 14.81 1.24 5.99
CA GLU A 62 16.14 0.69 5.81
C GLU A 62 16.36 0.14 4.40
N SER A 63 17.61 0.18 3.91
CA SER A 63 17.97 -0.26 2.56
C SER A 63 17.51 -1.68 2.22
N ALA A 64 17.54 -2.61 3.19
CA ALA A 64 17.08 -3.98 3.00
C ALA A 64 15.55 -4.06 2.76
N VAL A 65 14.77 -3.23 3.45
CA VAL A 65 13.32 -3.13 3.27
C VAL A 65 13.01 -2.48 1.92
N GLN A 66 13.71 -1.40 1.57
CA GLN A 66 13.54 -0.75 0.26
C GLN A 66 13.79 -1.74 -0.88
N GLU A 67 14.83 -2.55 -0.79
CA GLU A 67 15.14 -3.57 -1.80
C GLU A 67 14.08 -4.66 -1.86
N SER A 68 13.59 -5.14 -0.71
CA SER A 68 12.49 -6.11 -0.63
C SER A 68 11.21 -5.59 -1.29
N VAL A 69 10.89 -4.30 -1.15
CA VAL A 69 9.74 -3.67 -1.81
C VAL A 69 9.96 -3.58 -3.32
N ARG A 70 11.16 -3.20 -3.78
CA ARG A 70 11.49 -3.13 -5.22
C ARG A 70 11.48 -4.49 -5.91
N GLN A 71 11.91 -5.53 -5.21
CA GLN A 71 11.98 -6.90 -5.73
C GLN A 71 10.65 -7.68 -5.61
N ALA A 72 9.66 -7.12 -4.92
CA ALA A 72 8.37 -7.77 -4.75
C ALA A 72 7.69 -7.99 -6.10
N ASP A 73 7.28 -9.23 -6.38
CA ASP A 73 6.53 -9.57 -7.59
C ASP A 73 5.16 -8.85 -7.60
N PRO A 74 4.90 -7.96 -8.59
CA PRO A 74 3.60 -7.30 -8.75
C PRO A 74 2.41 -8.24 -8.89
N CYS A 75 2.64 -9.47 -9.35
CA CYS A 75 1.60 -10.49 -9.49
C CYS A 75 1.28 -11.21 -8.17
N HIS A 76 2.12 -11.06 -7.14
CA HIS A 76 1.89 -11.69 -5.85
C HIS A 76 0.84 -10.92 -5.05
N TRP A 77 -0.09 -11.62 -4.39
CA TRP A 77 -1.21 -11.01 -3.66
C TRP A 77 -0.78 -10.02 -2.57
N SER A 78 0.44 -10.19 -2.03
CA SER A 78 1.00 -9.32 -0.99
C SER A 78 1.69 -8.07 -1.53
N TRP A 79 1.81 -7.89 -2.86
CA TRP A 79 2.52 -6.76 -3.44
C TRP A 79 1.98 -5.41 -2.97
N ALA A 80 0.66 -5.21 -3.01
CA ALA A 80 0.05 -3.95 -2.58
C ALA A 80 0.33 -3.65 -1.09
N PHE A 81 0.29 -4.69 -0.24
CA PHE A 81 0.61 -4.58 1.19
C PHE A 81 2.07 -4.22 1.45
N ARG A 82 2.96 -4.51 0.51
CA ARG A 82 4.39 -4.18 0.64
C ARG A 82 4.70 -2.72 0.40
N GLN A 83 3.79 -1.92 -0.15
CA GLN A 83 4.10 -0.56 -0.57
C GLN A 83 4.28 0.41 0.61
N LEU A 84 3.52 0.25 1.70
CA LEU A 84 3.58 1.13 2.88
C LEU A 84 4.00 0.39 4.14
N SER A 85 4.73 1.04 5.03
CA SER A 85 5.24 0.42 6.28
C SER A 85 4.13 -0.10 7.18
N CYS A 86 3.07 0.70 7.37
CA CYS A 86 1.89 0.31 8.14
C CYS A 86 1.15 -0.89 7.52
N TRP A 87 1.15 -1.03 6.20
CA TRP A 87 0.55 -2.17 5.52
C TRP A 87 1.44 -3.41 5.56
N ARG A 88 2.76 -3.23 5.47
CA ARG A 88 3.75 -4.31 5.65
C ARG A 88 3.61 -4.96 7.03
N ALA A 89 3.32 -4.18 8.06
CA ALA A 89 3.08 -4.68 9.41
C ALA A 89 1.85 -5.61 9.52
N MET A 90 0.95 -5.62 8.53
CA MET A 90 -0.16 -6.58 8.46
C MET A 90 0.24 -7.95 7.91
N LEU A 91 1.41 -8.06 7.25
CA LEU A 91 1.91 -9.33 6.73
C LEU A 91 2.50 -10.14 7.88
N MET A 92 2.02 -11.37 8.07
CA MET A 92 2.64 -12.31 9.00
C MET A 92 4.06 -12.68 8.52
N GLU A 93 5.00 -12.95 9.43
CA GLU A 93 6.30 -13.54 9.07
C GLU A 93 6.04 -14.83 8.27
N GLY A 94 6.61 -14.92 7.06
CA GLY A 94 6.40 -16.04 6.13
C GLY A 94 5.35 -15.83 5.03
N ALA A 95 4.62 -14.71 5.00
CA ALA A 95 3.66 -14.40 3.92
C ALA A 95 4.29 -14.13 2.53
N GLY A 96 5.61 -14.27 2.40
CA GLY A 96 6.38 -13.98 1.19
C GLY A 96 6.93 -15.20 0.44
N ASP A 97 7.02 -16.36 1.06
CA ASP A 97 7.91 -17.39 0.54
C ASP A 97 7.13 -18.63 0.12
N GLY A 98 6.41 -18.52 -1.00
CA GLY A 98 5.92 -19.67 -1.76
C GLY A 98 7.05 -20.45 -2.44
N ARG A 99 8.18 -20.67 -1.76
CA ARG A 99 9.23 -21.59 -2.17
C ARG A 99 9.11 -22.85 -1.33
N SER A 100 8.33 -23.81 -1.82
CA SER A 100 8.53 -25.24 -1.50
C SER A 100 9.44 -25.87 -2.55
#